data_AF-A0A2G6PRZ0-F1
#
_entry.id   AF-A0A2G6PRZ0-F1
#
_cell.length_a   1.000
_cell.length_b   1.000
_cell.length_c   1.000
_cell.angle_alpha   90.00
_cell.angle_beta   90.00
_cell.angle_gamma   90.00
#
_symmetry.space_group_name_H-M   'P 1'
#
loop_
_entity.id
_entity.type
_entity.pdbx_description
1 polymer ?
#
loop_
_entity_poly.entity_id
_entity_poly.type
_entity_poly.pdbx_seq_one_letter_code
_entity_poly.pdbx_strand_id
1 'polypeptide(L)'
;MKKSLLFAAFACISLIGQAQFWDVSTPAPLKGTVNTVEAEESIPVFSKDSSILYFVRTFDPQNKGGEIDQDIWYSVRNGEGFYTDCKRLKSLNNKLNNAILGLSDQGKVMYLLNAYDGRKDFQKGIARSARSEKGWSKPEKIEIPALDIEGEAYGFHVSGDGKTIIISHNGPNSLGKEDLYVSEKTGNGWTKPVHMGNVINSAGFEISPFLSPSKDTLFFSSNGMGGEGDADIFYSVKLGTWTEWSTPVNLGTPINSARFDAYFSYSDEDVYWSSNRDNVLSDIYTATILAPPSLSISAIGTDVTVYNGKDGRINATPKGGVAPFTYSWSNGMTTEDINGIPKGEYTVTVTDKIGQIASTSVVINEPELVVAKSESRDFSMTHYFGYNAISLDASNQKYQAFISGVEEQIKTGRTVTVKIKSSASRVPTNEFASNEKLAKTRAEKIKKKLEAHFKEQGLQDKLKVVISESFVGGPPYENDRNNKEKYQPFQYITLTTK
;
A
#
# COMPACT_ATOMS: atom_id res chain seq x y z
N MET A 1 21.61 34.94 -27.13
CA MET A 1 22.15 33.58 -27.34
C MET A 1 23.20 33.34 -26.27
N LYS A 2 23.23 32.30 -25.43
CA LYS A 2 22.36 31.17 -25.11
C LYS A 2 22.58 30.91 -23.61
N LYS A 3 21.51 30.64 -22.86
CA LYS A 3 21.52 30.18 -21.48
C LYS A 3 22.11 28.77 -21.44
N SER A 4 23.14 28.51 -20.63
CA SER A 4 23.48 27.14 -20.23
C SER A 4 22.69 26.81 -18.97
N LEU A 5 21.66 25.99 -19.13
CA LEU A 5 20.95 25.35 -18.03
C LEU A 5 21.93 24.49 -17.24
N LEU A 6 22.08 24.80 -15.94
CA LEU A 6 22.64 23.88 -14.97
C LEU A 6 21.54 22.85 -14.66
N PHE A 7 21.61 21.67 -15.28
CA PHE A 7 20.82 20.53 -14.83
C PHE A 7 21.51 19.98 -13.58
N ALA A 8 20.96 20.30 -12.41
CA ALA A 8 21.23 19.55 -11.19
C ALA A 8 20.53 18.19 -11.32
N ALA A 9 21.26 17.19 -11.78
CA ALA A 9 20.84 15.81 -11.61
C ALA A 9 20.96 15.49 -10.12
N PHE A 10 19.81 15.35 -9.46
CA PHE A 10 19.71 14.77 -8.12
C PHE A 10 20.21 13.32 -8.19
N ALA A 11 21.50 13.11 -7.95
CA ALA A 11 22.02 11.82 -7.51
C ALA A 11 21.61 11.64 -6.05
N CYS A 12 20.38 11.16 -5.84
CA CYS A 12 19.95 10.61 -4.57
C CYS A 12 19.79 9.10 -4.74
N ILE A 13 20.91 8.41 -4.99
CA ILE A 13 20.99 6.97 -4.75
C ILE A 13 21.40 6.86 -3.28
N SER A 14 20.42 7.01 -2.40
CA SER A 14 20.59 6.65 -1.00
C SER A 14 20.72 5.12 -0.94
N LEU A 15 21.93 4.65 -0.63
CA LEU A 15 22.19 3.30 -0.12
C LEU A 15 21.34 3.09 1.15
N ILE A 16 20.13 2.57 0.99
CA ILE A 16 19.28 2.08 2.06
C ILE A 16 18.88 0.65 1.66
N GLY A 17 19.35 -0.31 2.46
CA GLY A 17 18.90 -1.71 2.56
C GLY A 17 18.43 -2.39 1.30
N GLN A 18 19.29 -3.24 0.71
CA GLN A 18 18.89 -4.22 -0.30
C GLN A 18 17.84 -5.19 0.26
N ALA A 19 16.56 -4.83 0.21
CA ALA A 19 15.52 -5.81 -0.03
C ALA A 19 15.61 -6.15 -1.52
N GLN A 20 15.96 -7.41 -1.79
CA GLN A 20 16.53 -7.76 -3.09
C GLN A 20 15.44 -8.04 -4.11
N PHE A 21 15.35 -7.12 -5.07
CA PHE A 21 14.58 -7.30 -6.27
C PHE A 21 15.45 -8.02 -7.30
N TRP A 22 15.08 -9.25 -7.65
CA TRP A 22 15.84 -10.12 -8.55
C TRP A 22 15.05 -10.46 -9.82
N ASP A 23 14.08 -9.62 -10.22
CA ASP A 23 13.45 -9.80 -11.52
C ASP A 23 14.48 -9.50 -12.61
N VAL A 24 14.44 -10.32 -13.66
CA VAL A 24 15.39 -10.24 -14.76
C VAL A 24 14.67 -10.16 -16.10
N SER A 25 15.36 -9.69 -17.12
CA SER A 25 14.91 -9.78 -18.51
C SER A 25 14.67 -11.24 -18.91
N THR A 26 14.04 -11.47 -20.07
CA THR A 26 13.93 -12.82 -20.63
C THR A 26 15.32 -13.48 -20.71
N PRO A 27 15.52 -14.66 -20.09
CA PRO A 27 16.76 -15.41 -20.18
C PRO A 27 17.12 -15.78 -21.61
N ALA A 28 18.41 -15.83 -21.88
CA ALA A 28 18.95 -16.39 -23.11
C ALA A 28 20.19 -17.23 -22.81
N PRO A 29 20.44 -18.31 -23.57
CA PRO A 29 21.72 -19.01 -23.51
C PRO A 29 22.84 -18.03 -23.89
N LEU A 30 23.98 -18.17 -23.23
CA LEU A 30 25.15 -17.33 -23.48
C LEU A 30 25.60 -17.51 -24.94
N LYS A 31 25.67 -16.40 -25.67
CA LYS A 31 26.06 -16.38 -27.08
C LYS A 31 27.57 -16.61 -27.24
N GLY A 32 27.98 -17.12 -28.40
CA GLY A 32 29.38 -17.36 -28.74
C GLY A 32 29.67 -18.85 -28.86
N THR A 33 30.84 -19.30 -28.38
CA THR A 33 31.23 -20.73 -28.39
C THR A 33 31.26 -21.36 -27.00
N VAL A 34 30.70 -20.67 -26.01
CA VAL A 34 30.61 -21.19 -24.64
C VAL A 34 29.67 -22.37 -24.61
N ASN A 35 28.41 -22.19 -25.01
CA ASN A 35 27.42 -23.26 -25.05
C ASN A 35 27.62 -24.11 -26.31
N THR A 36 27.63 -25.43 -26.17
CA THR A 36 27.84 -26.35 -27.29
C THR A 36 26.81 -27.47 -27.29
N VAL A 37 26.54 -28.04 -28.47
CA VAL A 37 25.53 -29.12 -28.60
C VAL A 37 26.03 -30.49 -28.12
N GLU A 38 27.34 -30.63 -27.89
CA GLU A 38 28.01 -31.90 -27.57
C GLU A 38 28.48 -31.98 -26.11
N ALA A 39 28.42 -30.88 -25.36
CA ALA A 39 28.97 -30.79 -24.02
C ALA A 39 27.98 -30.11 -23.05
N GLU A 40 28.23 -30.26 -21.75
CA GLU A 40 27.54 -29.46 -20.73
C GLU A 40 28.44 -28.34 -20.24
N GLU A 41 27.86 -27.17 -20.03
CA GLU A 41 28.52 -26.03 -19.43
C GLU A 41 27.94 -25.75 -18.03
N SER A 42 28.85 -25.69 -17.04
CA SER A 42 28.49 -25.46 -15.65
C SER A 42 29.46 -24.54 -14.92
N ILE A 43 29.04 -24.05 -13.75
CA ILE A 43 29.86 -23.23 -12.83
C ILE A 43 30.49 -22.00 -13.49
N PRO A 44 29.66 -21.07 -14.02
CA PRO A 44 30.18 -19.82 -14.57
C PRO A 44 30.86 -18.99 -13.47
N VAL A 45 32.13 -18.64 -13.68
CA VAL A 45 32.94 -17.82 -12.77
C VAL A 45 33.62 -16.72 -13.58
N PHE A 46 33.37 -15.47 -13.21
CA PHE A 46 33.86 -14.31 -13.96
C PHE A 46 35.09 -13.69 -13.32
N SER A 47 35.99 -13.16 -14.15
CA SER A 47 36.94 -12.15 -13.70
C SER A 47 36.19 -10.94 -13.14
N LYS A 48 36.84 -10.17 -12.25
CA LYS A 48 36.20 -9.02 -11.59
C LYS A 48 35.61 -7.99 -12.57
N ASP A 49 36.23 -7.82 -13.73
CA ASP A 49 35.81 -6.90 -14.80
C ASP A 49 34.98 -7.59 -15.90
N SER A 50 34.59 -8.85 -15.69
CA SER A 50 33.88 -9.68 -16.67
C SER A 50 34.54 -9.79 -18.05
N SER A 51 35.85 -9.54 -18.13
CA SER A 51 36.63 -9.75 -19.36
C SER A 51 36.91 -11.23 -19.65
N ILE A 52 36.86 -12.09 -18.64
CA ILE A 52 37.11 -13.53 -18.77
C ILE A 52 36.02 -14.30 -18.03
N LEU A 53 35.35 -15.21 -18.75
CA LEU A 53 34.49 -16.23 -18.18
C LEU A 53 35.31 -17.52 -18.05
N TYR A 54 35.37 -18.07 -16.85
CA TYR A 54 35.80 -19.44 -16.58
C TYR A 54 34.57 -20.31 -16.34
N PHE A 55 34.61 -21.55 -16.78
CA PHE A 55 33.50 -22.48 -16.61
C PHE A 55 34.02 -23.93 -16.65
N VAL A 56 33.19 -24.85 -16.21
CA VAL A 56 33.43 -26.29 -16.34
C VAL A 56 32.70 -26.77 -17.57
N ARG A 57 33.42 -27.54 -18.40
CA ARG A 57 32.81 -28.24 -19.53
C ARG A 57 32.90 -29.74 -19.34
N THR A 58 31.76 -30.42 -19.44
CA THR A 58 31.62 -31.87 -19.32
C THR A 58 31.33 -32.50 -20.69
N PHE A 59 31.83 -33.71 -20.95
CA PHE A 59 31.57 -34.49 -22.18
C PHE A 59 32.23 -33.99 -23.48
N ASP A 60 33.07 -32.95 -23.42
CA ASP A 60 33.78 -32.45 -24.60
C ASP A 60 34.92 -33.42 -24.99
N PRO A 61 34.97 -33.94 -26.23
CA PRO A 61 35.99 -34.90 -26.67
C PRO A 61 37.44 -34.41 -26.52
N GLN A 62 37.66 -33.11 -26.36
CA GLN A 62 38.98 -32.55 -26.14
C GLN A 62 39.43 -32.61 -24.68
N ASN A 63 38.55 -32.86 -23.71
CA ASN A 63 38.85 -32.82 -22.28
C ASN A 63 39.98 -33.80 -21.90
N LYS A 64 40.71 -33.46 -20.82
CA LYS A 64 41.90 -34.19 -20.36
C LYS A 64 41.63 -35.07 -19.13
N GLY A 65 40.70 -34.71 -18.25
CA GLY A 65 40.35 -35.51 -17.06
C GLY A 65 38.89 -35.92 -16.97
N GLY A 66 38.50 -37.19 -16.83
CA GLY A 66 39.28 -38.41 -16.54
C GLY A 66 38.73 -39.31 -15.43
N GLU A 67 37.45 -39.21 -15.05
CA GLU A 67 36.57 -40.31 -14.54
C GLU A 67 35.10 -39.94 -14.87
N ILE A 68 34.80 -38.62 -14.98
CA ILE A 68 33.51 -38.02 -15.39
C ILE A 68 33.60 -36.99 -16.54
N ASP A 69 34.74 -36.92 -17.24
CA ASP A 69 34.95 -36.07 -18.42
C ASP A 69 34.76 -34.54 -18.22
N GLN A 70 35.39 -33.96 -17.18
CA GLN A 70 35.29 -32.53 -16.82
C GLN A 70 36.65 -31.80 -16.86
N ASP A 71 36.70 -30.69 -17.60
CA ASP A 71 37.84 -29.78 -17.66
C ASP A 71 37.40 -28.34 -17.35
N ILE A 72 38.33 -27.54 -16.83
CA ILE A 72 38.16 -26.08 -16.72
C ILE A 72 38.46 -25.46 -18.08
N TRP A 73 37.52 -24.67 -18.57
CA TRP A 73 37.63 -23.86 -19.78
C TRP A 73 37.51 -22.38 -19.43
N TYR A 74 37.98 -21.53 -20.33
CA TYR A 74 37.77 -20.10 -20.24
C TYR A 74 37.54 -19.48 -21.61
N SER A 75 36.78 -18.40 -21.64
CA SER A 75 36.53 -17.59 -22.82
C SER A 75 36.76 -16.11 -22.51
N VAL A 76 37.31 -15.38 -23.47
CA VAL A 76 37.59 -13.95 -23.34
C VAL A 76 36.47 -13.16 -23.99
N ARG A 77 35.97 -12.15 -23.28
CA ARG A 77 34.95 -11.25 -23.78
C ARG A 77 35.54 -10.33 -24.86
N ASN A 78 34.94 -10.33 -26.04
CA ASN A 78 35.34 -9.47 -27.15
C ASN A 78 34.77 -8.04 -26.99
N GLY A 79 35.17 -7.12 -27.87
CA GLY A 79 34.69 -5.73 -27.86
C GLY A 79 33.20 -5.55 -28.18
N GLU A 80 32.52 -6.60 -28.64
CA GLU A 80 31.08 -6.64 -28.90
C GLU A 80 30.29 -7.23 -27.71
N GLY A 81 30.99 -7.63 -26.64
CA GLY A 81 30.40 -8.16 -25.41
C GLY A 81 30.18 -9.68 -25.40
N PHE A 82 30.63 -10.41 -26.43
CA PHE A 82 30.47 -11.87 -26.53
C PHE A 82 31.70 -12.65 -26.04
N TYR A 83 31.46 -13.85 -25.51
CA TYR A 83 32.51 -14.79 -25.15
C TYR A 83 32.78 -15.74 -26.32
N THR A 84 33.84 -15.46 -27.09
CA THR A 84 34.08 -16.17 -28.36
C THR A 84 35.04 -17.34 -28.23
N ASP A 85 36.33 -17.12 -27.97
CA ASP A 85 37.34 -18.18 -28.06
C ASP A 85 37.46 -18.98 -26.75
N CYS A 86 36.82 -20.16 -26.71
CA CYS A 86 36.93 -21.09 -25.59
C CYS A 86 38.27 -21.84 -25.62
N LYS A 87 39.01 -21.78 -24.51
CA LYS A 87 40.32 -22.42 -24.33
C LYS A 87 40.33 -23.26 -23.06
N ARG A 88 40.85 -24.49 -23.17
CA ARG A 88 41.13 -25.32 -22.00
C ARG A 88 42.22 -24.71 -21.13
N LEU A 89 42.00 -24.74 -19.82
CA LEU A 89 43.00 -24.32 -18.83
C LEU A 89 44.00 -25.44 -18.56
N LYS A 90 44.80 -25.79 -19.59
CA LYS A 90 45.69 -26.96 -19.62
C LYS A 90 46.65 -27.09 -18.42
N SER A 91 47.08 -25.96 -17.84
CA SER A 91 48.00 -25.94 -16.70
C SER A 91 47.39 -26.47 -15.41
N LEU A 92 46.06 -26.38 -15.28
CA LEU A 92 45.32 -26.79 -14.09
C LEU A 92 44.49 -28.06 -14.33
N ASN A 93 44.09 -28.36 -15.56
CA ASN A 93 43.39 -29.61 -15.85
C ASN A 93 44.29 -30.85 -15.66
N ASN A 94 43.83 -31.78 -14.83
CA ASN A 94 44.47 -33.06 -14.53
C ASN A 94 43.54 -34.23 -14.93
N LYS A 95 43.84 -35.47 -14.53
CA LYS A 95 43.04 -36.67 -14.87
C LYS A 95 41.80 -36.89 -13.98
N LEU A 96 41.48 -35.97 -13.09
CA LEU A 96 40.48 -36.08 -12.01
C LEU A 96 39.40 -35.01 -12.25
N ASN A 97 38.46 -34.82 -11.32
CA ASN A 97 37.44 -33.79 -11.50
C ASN A 97 38.11 -32.41 -11.45
N ASN A 98 38.00 -31.66 -12.55
CA ASN A 98 38.53 -30.32 -12.68
C ASN A 98 37.37 -29.34 -12.70
N ALA A 99 37.13 -28.66 -11.58
CA ALA A 99 36.16 -27.58 -11.52
C ALA A 99 36.78 -26.34 -10.91
N ILE A 100 36.41 -25.19 -11.47
CA ILE A 100 36.68 -23.89 -10.86
C ILE A 100 35.58 -23.60 -9.84
N LEU A 101 35.95 -23.08 -8.67
CA LEU A 101 35.02 -22.75 -7.59
C LEU A 101 34.91 -21.25 -7.33
N GLY A 102 35.84 -20.47 -7.86
CA GLY A 102 35.88 -19.04 -7.64
C GLY A 102 37.25 -18.43 -7.83
N LEU A 103 37.26 -17.10 -7.74
CA LEU A 103 38.45 -16.27 -7.83
C LEU A 103 38.52 -15.33 -6.62
N SER A 104 39.73 -15.06 -6.15
CA SER A 104 39.98 -13.98 -5.19
C SER A 104 41.20 -13.15 -5.59
N ASP A 105 41.52 -12.14 -4.77
CA ASP A 105 42.69 -11.28 -4.95
C ASP A 105 42.75 -10.67 -6.37
N GLN A 106 41.63 -10.06 -6.79
CA GLN A 106 41.48 -9.46 -8.12
C GLN A 106 41.73 -10.46 -9.28
N GLY A 107 41.41 -11.73 -9.08
CA GLY A 107 41.61 -12.79 -10.08
C GLY A 107 43.03 -13.39 -10.09
N LYS A 108 43.86 -13.08 -9.08
CA LYS A 108 45.21 -13.65 -8.95
C LYS A 108 45.24 -14.99 -8.22
N VAL A 109 44.16 -15.38 -7.55
CA VAL A 109 44.04 -16.69 -6.90
C VAL A 109 42.79 -17.37 -7.43
N MET A 110 42.96 -18.59 -7.94
CA MET A 110 41.88 -19.46 -8.39
C MET A 110 41.69 -20.60 -7.41
N TYR A 111 40.44 -20.90 -7.10
CA TYR A 111 40.06 -22.02 -6.25
C TYR A 111 39.52 -23.15 -7.11
N LEU A 112 39.91 -24.37 -6.77
CA LEU A 112 39.68 -25.56 -7.57
C LEU A 112 39.04 -26.63 -6.71
N LEU A 113 38.06 -27.33 -7.27
CA LEU A 113 37.48 -28.51 -6.66
C LEU A 113 38.51 -29.63 -6.65
N ASN A 114 38.63 -30.33 -5.53
CA ASN A 114 39.66 -31.30 -5.17
C ASN A 114 40.94 -30.69 -4.60
N ALA A 115 41.69 -31.51 -3.86
CA ALA A 115 42.95 -31.18 -3.21
C ALA A 115 44.19 -31.23 -4.13
N TYR A 116 44.06 -31.77 -5.37
CA TYR A 116 45.13 -31.84 -6.37
C TYR A 116 46.46 -32.45 -5.88
N ASP A 117 46.43 -33.33 -4.89
CA ASP A 117 47.64 -33.87 -4.25
C ASP A 117 48.27 -35.04 -5.03
N GLY A 118 47.60 -35.53 -6.08
CA GLY A 118 48.08 -36.59 -6.96
C GLY A 118 47.83 -38.02 -6.47
N ARG A 119 47.15 -38.21 -5.32
CA ARG A 119 46.75 -39.53 -4.82
C ARG A 119 45.24 -39.74 -4.99
N LYS A 120 44.76 -40.97 -5.23
CA LYS A 120 43.33 -41.23 -5.53
C LYS A 120 42.40 -41.04 -4.32
N ASP A 121 42.92 -41.29 -3.13
CA ASP A 121 42.23 -41.31 -1.85
C ASP A 121 42.13 -39.94 -1.15
N PHE A 122 42.92 -38.95 -1.56
CA PHE A 122 42.96 -37.61 -0.95
C PHE A 122 42.41 -36.51 -1.85
N GLN A 123 41.63 -36.88 -2.87
CA GLN A 123 41.20 -35.94 -3.90
C GLN A 123 40.12 -35.00 -3.41
N LYS A 124 39.19 -35.45 -2.56
CA LYS A 124 38.06 -34.62 -2.12
C LYS A 124 38.54 -33.43 -1.30
N GLY A 125 37.93 -32.28 -1.54
CA GLY A 125 38.25 -31.03 -0.85
C GLY A 125 38.46 -29.88 -1.83
N ILE A 126 39.33 -28.95 -1.45
CA ILE A 126 39.56 -27.72 -2.17
C ILE A 126 41.06 -27.41 -2.28
N ALA A 127 41.46 -26.87 -3.42
CA ALA A 127 42.81 -26.38 -3.66
C ALA A 127 42.79 -24.95 -4.19
N ARG A 128 43.95 -24.32 -4.20
CA ARG A 128 44.16 -23.01 -4.82
C ARG A 128 45.37 -22.99 -5.72
N SER A 129 45.33 -22.15 -6.74
CA SER A 129 46.49 -21.82 -7.57
C SER A 129 46.65 -20.31 -7.65
N ALA A 130 47.89 -19.83 -7.55
CA ALA A 130 48.23 -18.42 -7.66
C ALA A 130 48.72 -18.09 -9.08
N ARG A 131 48.31 -16.94 -9.61
CA ARG A 131 48.73 -16.46 -10.92
C ARG A 131 50.00 -15.61 -10.80
N SER A 132 50.94 -15.89 -11.68
CA SER A 132 52.17 -15.09 -11.88
C SER A 132 52.34 -14.76 -13.36
N GLU A 133 53.41 -14.03 -13.71
CA GLU A 133 53.81 -13.80 -15.11
C GLU A 133 54.05 -15.12 -15.88
N LYS A 134 54.41 -16.20 -15.17
CA LYS A 134 54.64 -17.54 -15.75
C LYS A 134 53.35 -18.36 -15.90
N GLY A 135 52.19 -17.79 -15.52
CA GLY A 135 50.90 -18.48 -15.47
C GLY A 135 50.53 -18.95 -14.07
N TRP A 136 49.62 -19.91 -14.01
CA TRP A 136 49.10 -20.51 -12.77
C TRP A 136 50.14 -21.43 -12.12
N SER A 137 50.31 -21.31 -10.80
CA SER A 137 51.15 -22.21 -10.02
C SER A 137 50.57 -23.63 -9.95
N LYS A 138 51.38 -24.59 -9.52
CA LYS A 138 50.84 -25.90 -9.11
C LYS A 138 49.76 -25.68 -8.03
N PRO A 139 48.60 -26.33 -8.12
CA PRO A 139 47.59 -26.27 -7.07
C PRO A 139 48.12 -26.72 -5.71
N GLU A 140 47.78 -25.97 -4.68
CA GLU A 140 48.04 -26.24 -3.28
C GLU A 140 46.73 -26.58 -2.58
N LYS A 141 46.68 -27.73 -1.88
CA LYS A 141 45.53 -28.10 -1.05
C LYS A 141 45.26 -27.02 0.01
N ILE A 142 43.99 -26.73 0.23
CA ILE A 142 43.51 -25.96 1.37
C ILE A 142 43.03 -26.95 2.43
N GLU A 143 43.66 -26.90 3.60
CA GLU A 143 43.25 -27.70 4.75
C GLU A 143 42.13 -26.98 5.52
N ILE A 144 40.96 -27.61 5.59
CA ILE A 144 39.84 -27.18 6.42
C ILE A 144 39.74 -28.17 7.59
N PRO A 145 40.02 -27.75 8.84
CA PRO A 145 40.07 -28.66 9.97
C PRO A 145 38.74 -29.39 10.19
N ALA A 146 38.80 -30.71 10.40
CA ALA A 146 37.65 -31.57 10.64
C ALA A 146 36.59 -31.58 9.51
N LEU A 147 36.94 -31.13 8.31
CA LEU A 147 36.13 -31.39 7.13
C LEU A 147 36.33 -32.84 6.70
N ASP A 148 35.27 -33.63 6.84
CA ASP A 148 35.18 -34.99 6.34
C ASP A 148 34.11 -35.03 5.25
N ILE A 149 34.48 -35.49 4.06
CA ILE A 149 33.60 -35.51 2.88
C ILE A 149 33.30 -36.98 2.58
N GLU A 150 32.14 -37.42 3.04
CA GLU A 150 31.60 -38.74 2.73
C GLU A 150 30.80 -38.67 1.41
N GLY A 151 31.00 -39.65 0.52
CA GLY A 151 30.27 -39.73 -0.75
C GLY A 151 30.81 -38.83 -1.88
N GLU A 152 30.14 -38.86 -3.04
CA GLU A 152 30.59 -38.18 -4.27
C GLU A 152 29.96 -36.80 -4.50
N ALA A 153 28.95 -36.45 -3.71
CA ALA A 153 28.23 -35.18 -3.80
C ALA A 153 28.77 -34.20 -2.76
N TYR A 154 29.43 -33.14 -3.24
CA TYR A 154 29.89 -32.02 -2.45
C TYR A 154 30.23 -30.84 -3.35
N GLY A 155 30.21 -29.63 -2.79
CA GLY A 155 30.50 -28.39 -3.51
C GLY A 155 31.07 -27.32 -2.61
N PHE A 156 31.59 -26.26 -3.23
CA PHE A 156 32.20 -25.15 -2.52
C PHE A 156 31.93 -23.83 -3.23
N HIS A 157 31.95 -22.76 -2.46
CA HIS A 157 32.09 -21.38 -2.95
C HIS A 157 33.11 -20.65 -2.11
N VAL A 158 33.91 -19.80 -2.76
CA VAL A 158 34.88 -18.95 -2.06
C VAL A 158 34.52 -17.49 -2.29
N SER A 159 34.40 -16.71 -1.21
CA SER A 159 34.12 -15.28 -1.32
C SER A 159 35.24 -14.55 -2.07
N GLY A 160 34.91 -13.47 -2.79
CA GLY A 160 35.87 -12.75 -3.65
C GLY A 160 37.08 -12.14 -2.92
N ASP A 161 37.00 -11.98 -1.59
CA ASP A 161 38.13 -11.58 -0.74
C ASP A 161 39.01 -12.77 -0.27
N GLY A 162 38.62 -14.01 -0.59
CA GLY A 162 39.34 -15.24 -0.25
C GLY A 162 39.34 -15.57 1.24
N LYS A 163 38.35 -15.08 2.00
CA LYS A 163 38.28 -15.24 3.47
C LYS A 163 37.14 -16.12 3.97
N THR A 164 36.21 -16.50 3.10
CA THR A 164 35.02 -17.29 3.47
C THR A 164 34.90 -18.42 2.47
N ILE A 165 34.68 -19.63 2.97
CA ILE A 165 34.32 -20.80 2.16
C ILE A 165 32.93 -21.24 2.62
N ILE A 166 32.00 -21.30 1.68
CA ILE A 166 30.74 -22.02 1.87
C ILE A 166 30.93 -23.43 1.30
N ILE A 167 30.48 -24.43 2.04
CA ILE A 167 30.68 -25.85 1.75
C ILE A 167 29.29 -26.47 1.67
N SER A 168 28.99 -27.14 0.57
CA SER A 168 27.83 -28.01 0.44
C SER A 168 28.33 -29.45 0.60
N HIS A 169 27.87 -30.16 1.62
CA HIS A 169 28.18 -31.58 1.80
C HIS A 169 27.22 -32.25 2.80
N ASN A 170 27.23 -33.59 2.83
CA ASN A 170 26.64 -34.36 3.92
C ASN A 170 27.57 -34.31 5.14
N GLY A 171 27.27 -33.43 6.08
CA GLY A 171 28.11 -33.17 7.25
C GLY A 171 27.41 -33.46 8.58
N PRO A 172 28.10 -33.25 9.70
CA PRO A 172 27.49 -33.37 11.02
C PRO A 172 26.31 -32.40 11.19
N ASN A 173 25.15 -32.95 11.55
CA ASN A 173 23.87 -32.26 11.71
C ASN A 173 23.16 -31.89 10.41
N SER A 174 23.59 -32.43 9.25
CA SER A 174 22.81 -32.31 8.02
C SER A 174 21.38 -32.81 8.21
N LEU A 175 20.43 -32.03 7.71
CA LEU A 175 19.01 -32.34 7.69
C LEU A 175 18.64 -33.22 6.50
N GLY A 176 19.41 -33.13 5.42
CA GLY A 176 19.15 -33.78 4.15
C GLY A 176 20.36 -34.52 3.59
N LYS A 177 20.41 -34.55 2.26
CA LYS A 177 21.46 -35.20 1.49
C LYS A 177 22.75 -34.37 1.47
N GLU A 178 22.62 -33.06 1.37
CA GLU A 178 23.73 -32.10 1.41
C GLU A 178 23.22 -30.80 2.03
N ASP A 179 23.94 -30.28 3.02
CA ASP A 179 23.60 -29.02 3.69
C ASP A 179 24.76 -28.04 3.54
N LEU A 180 24.47 -26.76 3.82
CA LEU A 180 25.41 -25.65 3.74
C LEU A 180 26.12 -25.41 5.07
N TYR A 181 27.45 -25.37 5.00
CA TYR A 181 28.37 -25.09 6.09
C TYR A 181 29.27 -23.92 5.71
N VAL A 182 29.79 -23.20 6.71
CA VAL A 182 30.77 -22.12 6.51
C VAL A 182 32.09 -22.43 7.20
N SER A 183 33.19 -22.07 6.56
CA SER A 183 34.52 -21.99 7.15
C SER A 183 35.11 -20.61 6.89
N GLU A 184 35.67 -19.98 7.93
CA GLU A 184 36.26 -18.66 7.87
C GLU A 184 37.78 -18.73 8.02
N LYS A 185 38.47 -17.85 7.30
CA LYS A 185 39.93 -17.77 7.35
C LYS A 185 40.40 -17.13 8.65
N THR A 186 41.29 -17.80 9.37
CA THR A 186 41.88 -17.33 10.64
C THR A 186 43.41 -17.37 10.56
N GLY A 187 44.04 -16.20 10.46
CA GLY A 187 45.48 -16.11 10.19
C GLY A 187 45.84 -16.83 8.89
N ASN A 188 46.65 -17.89 8.99
CA ASN A 188 47.06 -18.72 7.85
C ASN A 188 46.19 -19.98 7.64
N GLY A 189 45.22 -20.25 8.53
CA GLY A 189 44.37 -21.44 8.49
C GLY A 189 42.89 -21.12 8.28
N TRP A 190 42.07 -22.14 8.47
CA TRP A 190 40.62 -22.10 8.32
C TRP A 190 39.95 -22.63 9.59
N THR A 191 38.75 -22.13 9.91
CA THR A 191 37.95 -22.71 10.99
C THR A 191 37.39 -24.07 10.58
N LYS A 192 37.00 -24.89 11.56
CA LYS A 192 36.15 -26.06 11.28
C LYS A 192 34.84 -25.63 10.59
N PRO A 193 34.24 -26.46 9.73
CA PRO A 193 32.93 -26.18 9.16
C PRO A 193 31.88 -25.96 10.26
N VAL A 194 31.05 -24.95 10.09
CA VAL A 194 29.91 -24.64 10.96
C VAL A 194 28.64 -24.73 10.12
N HIS A 195 27.69 -25.59 10.52
CA HIS A 195 26.39 -25.72 9.87
C HIS A 195 25.69 -24.36 9.86
N MET A 196 25.17 -23.93 8.71
CA MET A 196 24.66 -22.56 8.53
C MET A 196 23.20 -22.37 8.97
N GLY A 197 22.66 -23.33 9.73
CA GLY A 197 21.34 -23.26 10.36
C GLY A 197 20.23 -23.91 9.53
N ASN A 198 19.11 -24.20 10.18
CA ASN A 198 18.07 -25.07 9.60
C ASN A 198 17.17 -24.34 8.58
N VAL A 199 17.19 -23.01 8.52
CA VAL A 199 16.29 -22.23 7.67
C VAL A 199 16.65 -22.35 6.19
N ILE A 200 17.93 -22.47 5.89
CA ILE A 200 18.47 -22.56 4.53
C ILE A 200 18.91 -23.98 4.16
N ASN A 201 18.47 -24.97 4.93
CA ASN A 201 18.76 -26.38 4.68
C ASN A 201 17.46 -27.19 4.78
N SER A 202 17.35 -28.27 4.01
CA SER A 202 16.12 -29.07 3.88
C SER A 202 16.40 -30.57 3.98
N ALA A 203 15.39 -31.40 3.75
CA ALA A 203 15.60 -32.86 3.61
C ALA A 203 16.22 -33.25 2.25
N GLY A 204 16.30 -32.29 1.31
CA GLY A 204 16.87 -32.46 -0.02
C GLY A 204 18.37 -32.23 -0.05
N PHE A 205 18.89 -31.78 -1.18
CA PHE A 205 20.25 -31.23 -1.29
C PHE A 205 20.19 -29.71 -1.38
N GLU A 206 21.15 -29.03 -0.77
CA GLU A 206 21.44 -27.62 -0.97
C GLU A 206 22.84 -27.46 -1.54
N ILE A 207 22.90 -27.14 -2.84
CA ILE A 207 24.12 -27.18 -3.66
C ILE A 207 24.42 -25.84 -4.29
N SER A 208 25.56 -25.78 -4.98
CA SER A 208 26.02 -24.62 -5.75
C SER A 208 25.85 -23.29 -4.99
N PRO A 209 26.39 -23.17 -3.76
CA PRO A 209 26.28 -21.94 -3.01
C PRO A 209 26.98 -20.80 -3.77
N PHE A 210 26.48 -19.58 -3.64
CA PHE A 210 27.13 -18.38 -4.12
C PHE A 210 26.83 -17.24 -3.15
N LEU A 211 27.88 -16.70 -2.54
CA LEU A 211 27.78 -15.62 -1.55
C LEU A 211 28.09 -14.28 -2.22
N SER A 212 27.20 -13.31 -2.04
CA SER A 212 27.37 -11.94 -2.53
C SER A 212 28.70 -11.31 -2.08
N PRO A 213 29.27 -10.33 -2.81
CA PRO A 213 30.48 -9.64 -2.39
C PRO A 213 30.37 -8.97 -1.00
N SER A 214 29.19 -8.48 -0.63
CA SER A 214 28.87 -7.92 0.70
C SER A 214 28.68 -8.99 1.78
N LYS A 215 28.57 -10.27 1.39
CA LYS A 215 28.36 -11.43 2.28
C LYS A 215 27.07 -11.40 3.10
N ASP A 216 26.12 -10.60 2.66
CA ASP A 216 24.78 -10.47 3.25
C ASP A 216 23.76 -11.39 2.59
N THR A 217 24.09 -11.99 1.44
CA THR A 217 23.14 -12.73 0.63
C THR A 217 23.77 -13.99 0.09
N LEU A 218 23.09 -15.10 0.35
CA LEU A 218 23.46 -16.41 -0.13
C LEU A 218 22.45 -16.86 -1.18
N PHE A 219 22.98 -17.23 -2.34
CA PHE A 219 22.26 -17.97 -3.37
C PHE A 219 22.67 -19.43 -3.27
N PHE A 220 21.75 -20.33 -3.55
CA PHE A 220 22.00 -21.77 -3.57
C PHE A 220 20.87 -22.46 -4.33
N SER A 221 21.12 -23.66 -4.82
CA SER A 221 20.08 -24.47 -5.46
C SER A 221 19.61 -25.57 -4.54
N SER A 222 18.30 -25.83 -4.55
CA SER A 222 17.69 -26.88 -3.73
C SER A 222 16.63 -27.65 -4.50
N ASN A 223 16.50 -28.94 -4.17
CA ASN A 223 15.37 -29.77 -4.57
C ASN A 223 14.44 -30.14 -3.40
N GLY A 224 14.76 -29.70 -2.18
CA GLY A 224 14.00 -30.02 -0.98
C GLY A 224 13.16 -28.86 -0.44
N MET A 225 13.21 -27.70 -1.09
CA MET A 225 12.46 -26.49 -0.72
C MET A 225 11.23 -26.22 -1.61
N GLY A 226 10.89 -27.16 -2.50
CA GLY A 226 9.82 -27.01 -3.50
C GLY A 226 10.22 -26.06 -4.64
N GLY A 227 9.28 -25.75 -5.54
CA GLY A 227 9.49 -24.84 -6.66
C GLY A 227 9.05 -25.42 -8.00
N GLU A 228 9.73 -25.02 -9.07
CA GLU A 228 9.34 -25.27 -10.46
C GLU A 228 9.90 -26.61 -10.98
N GLY A 229 11.10 -27.02 -10.55
CA GLY A 229 11.87 -28.07 -11.23
C GLY A 229 12.61 -29.09 -10.35
N ASP A 230 13.62 -29.72 -10.97
CA ASP A 230 14.45 -30.77 -10.36
C ASP A 230 15.46 -30.18 -9.35
N ALA A 231 15.87 -28.93 -9.56
CA ALA A 231 16.57 -28.08 -8.61
C ALA A 231 16.31 -26.62 -8.97
N ASP A 232 15.95 -25.82 -7.99
CA ASP A 232 15.65 -24.40 -8.19
C ASP A 232 16.64 -23.53 -7.43
N ILE A 233 16.94 -22.35 -7.97
CA ILE A 233 17.80 -21.36 -7.34
C ILE A 233 16.97 -20.52 -6.36
N PHE A 234 17.47 -20.44 -5.12
CA PHE A 234 16.95 -19.63 -4.04
C PHE A 234 17.96 -18.57 -3.63
N TYR A 235 17.47 -17.52 -2.98
CA TYR A 235 18.31 -16.64 -2.18
C TYR A 235 17.82 -16.53 -0.74
N SER A 236 18.74 -16.23 0.17
CA SER A 236 18.45 -15.88 1.55
C SER A 236 19.36 -14.77 2.05
N VAL A 237 18.83 -13.90 2.91
CA VAL A 237 19.52 -12.75 3.48
C VAL A 237 19.98 -13.06 4.89
N LYS A 238 21.25 -12.75 5.18
CA LYS A 238 21.86 -12.93 6.49
C LYS A 238 21.28 -11.93 7.48
N LEU A 239 20.71 -12.42 8.57
CA LEU A 239 20.04 -11.60 9.60
C LEU A 239 20.97 -11.24 10.76
N GLY A 240 22.05 -11.98 10.93
CA GLY A 240 23.01 -11.77 12.01
C GLY A 240 24.23 -12.66 11.86
N THR A 241 24.25 -13.75 12.63
CA THR A 241 25.34 -14.74 12.60
C THR A 241 25.23 -15.68 11.38
N TRP A 242 26.21 -16.56 11.20
CA TRP A 242 26.20 -17.55 10.11
C TRP A 242 25.10 -18.61 10.21
N THR A 243 24.38 -18.66 11.34
CA THR A 243 23.25 -19.57 11.58
C THR A 243 21.89 -18.88 11.46
N GLU A 244 21.86 -17.57 11.15
CA GLU A 244 20.66 -16.74 11.16
C GLU A 244 20.41 -16.14 9.78
N TRP A 245 19.44 -16.73 9.07
CA TRP A 245 19.10 -16.41 7.70
C TRP A 245 17.60 -16.17 7.56
N SER A 246 17.20 -15.35 6.60
CA SER A 246 15.78 -15.21 6.24
C SER A 246 15.25 -16.50 5.63
N THR A 247 13.93 -16.69 5.65
CA THR A 247 13.30 -17.75 4.86
C THR A 247 13.79 -17.67 3.40
N PRO A 248 14.25 -18.79 2.80
CA PRO A 248 14.66 -18.81 1.41
C PRO A 248 13.55 -18.33 0.49
N VAL A 249 13.91 -17.51 -0.48
CA VAL A 249 13.01 -17.02 -1.53
C VAL A 249 13.42 -17.69 -2.83
N ASN A 250 12.52 -18.48 -3.41
CA ASN A 250 12.69 -19.06 -4.73
C ASN A 250 12.74 -17.92 -5.76
N LEU A 251 13.75 -17.90 -6.65
CA LEU A 251 13.86 -16.84 -7.67
C LEU A 251 12.77 -16.91 -8.73
N GLY A 252 11.99 -17.99 -8.78
CA GLY A 252 10.84 -18.17 -9.65
C GLY A 252 11.19 -18.07 -11.13
N THR A 253 10.15 -18.01 -11.96
CA THR A 253 10.35 -17.67 -13.37
C THR A 253 10.71 -16.18 -13.50
N PRO A 254 11.63 -15.82 -14.41
CA PRO A 254 12.15 -16.68 -15.47
C PRO A 254 13.47 -17.39 -15.14
N ILE A 255 14.09 -17.16 -13.97
CA ILE A 255 15.39 -17.76 -13.61
C ILE A 255 15.29 -19.26 -13.41
N ASN A 256 14.26 -19.73 -12.72
CA ASN A 256 14.00 -21.16 -12.52
C ASN A 256 13.11 -21.70 -13.64
N SER A 257 13.27 -22.98 -13.93
CA SER A 257 12.51 -23.74 -14.91
C SER A 257 11.99 -25.04 -14.32
N ALA A 258 11.21 -25.80 -15.08
CA ALA A 258 10.79 -27.14 -14.67
C ALA A 258 11.92 -28.19 -14.71
N ARG A 259 13.17 -27.77 -14.84
CA ARG A 259 14.35 -28.61 -15.02
C ARG A 259 15.37 -28.32 -13.93
N PHE A 260 16.65 -28.56 -14.19
CA PHE A 260 17.73 -28.31 -13.24
C PHE A 260 18.30 -26.92 -13.48
N ASP A 261 18.21 -26.04 -12.48
CA ASP A 261 18.79 -24.70 -12.48
C ASP A 261 19.76 -24.55 -11.30
N ALA A 262 21.04 -24.28 -11.60
CA ALA A 262 22.10 -24.23 -10.58
C ALA A 262 23.27 -23.32 -10.92
N TYR A 263 24.22 -23.22 -9.99
CA TYR A 263 25.48 -22.47 -10.16
C TYR A 263 25.25 -21.00 -10.51
N PHE A 264 24.37 -20.36 -9.73
CA PHE A 264 24.08 -18.95 -9.85
C PHE A 264 25.32 -18.09 -9.58
N SER A 265 25.51 -17.06 -10.38
CA SER A 265 26.48 -16.00 -10.16
C SER A 265 25.96 -14.71 -10.81
N TYR A 266 26.57 -13.58 -10.47
CA TYR A 266 26.26 -12.32 -11.15
C TYR A 266 27.51 -11.45 -11.28
N SER A 267 27.51 -10.61 -12.31
CA SER A 267 28.48 -9.54 -12.49
C SER A 267 27.77 -8.31 -13.02
N ASP A 268 28.06 -7.17 -12.41
CA ASP A 268 27.46 -5.89 -12.78
C ASP A 268 25.93 -5.96 -12.74
N GLU A 269 25.27 -5.81 -13.89
CA GLU A 269 23.81 -5.86 -14.04
C GLU A 269 23.32 -7.21 -14.58
N ASP A 270 24.20 -8.17 -14.84
CA ASP A 270 23.83 -9.46 -15.43
C ASP A 270 23.96 -10.61 -14.43
N VAL A 271 22.98 -11.51 -14.45
CA VAL A 271 23.02 -12.80 -13.76
C VAL A 271 23.38 -13.92 -14.74
N TYR A 272 23.94 -14.99 -14.19
CA TYR A 272 24.36 -16.17 -14.92
C TYR A 272 24.08 -17.42 -14.10
N TRP A 273 23.62 -18.46 -14.76
CA TRP A 273 23.38 -19.76 -14.13
C TRP A 273 23.47 -20.86 -15.17
N SER A 274 23.64 -22.09 -14.72
CA SER A 274 23.62 -23.27 -15.56
C SER A 274 22.23 -23.87 -15.53
N SER A 275 21.66 -24.18 -16.69
CA SER A 275 20.39 -24.88 -16.75
C SER A 275 20.24 -25.73 -18.00
N ASN A 276 19.48 -26.81 -17.87
CA ASN A 276 19.07 -27.68 -18.98
C ASN A 276 17.59 -27.42 -19.36
N ARG A 277 17.13 -26.16 -19.27
CA ARG A 277 15.73 -25.80 -19.57
C ARG A 277 15.31 -26.09 -21.01
N ASP A 278 16.19 -25.84 -21.98
CA ASP A 278 15.88 -25.96 -23.41
C ASP A 278 16.53 -27.19 -24.07
N ASN A 279 17.37 -27.93 -23.35
CA ASN A 279 18.15 -29.06 -23.87
C ASN A 279 18.35 -30.15 -22.80
N VAL A 280 18.81 -31.34 -23.20
CA VAL A 280 19.17 -32.41 -22.24
C VAL A 280 20.43 -32.03 -21.46
N LEU A 281 21.41 -31.45 -22.16
CA LEU A 281 22.68 -30.97 -21.60
C LEU A 281 22.49 -29.55 -21.05
N SER A 282 23.21 -29.24 -19.96
CA SER A 282 23.17 -27.91 -19.34
C SER A 282 23.93 -26.89 -20.17
N ASP A 283 23.29 -25.75 -20.41
CA ASP A 283 23.89 -24.54 -20.99
C ASP A 283 24.08 -23.46 -19.90
N ILE A 284 24.99 -22.50 -20.13
CA ILE A 284 25.03 -21.29 -19.31
C ILE A 284 24.02 -20.28 -19.87
N TYR A 285 23.10 -19.84 -19.03
CA TYR A 285 22.12 -18.79 -19.33
C TYR A 285 22.54 -17.46 -18.71
N THR A 286 22.04 -16.38 -19.30
CA THR A 286 22.20 -15.02 -18.78
C THR A 286 20.91 -14.22 -18.93
N ALA A 287 20.73 -13.26 -18.03
CA ALA A 287 19.68 -12.26 -18.07
C ALA A 287 20.16 -10.98 -17.36
N THR A 288 19.59 -9.84 -17.73
CA THR A 288 19.88 -8.56 -17.10
C THR A 288 18.91 -8.31 -15.94
N ILE A 289 19.42 -7.91 -14.78
CA ILE A 289 18.65 -7.50 -13.61
C ILE A 289 17.86 -6.25 -13.96
N LEU A 290 16.55 -6.31 -13.75
CA LEU A 290 15.66 -5.19 -14.01
C LEU A 290 15.66 -4.24 -12.81
N ALA A 291 15.53 -2.94 -13.09
CA ALA A 291 15.21 -1.99 -12.04
C ALA A 291 13.80 -2.29 -11.50
N PRO A 292 13.59 -2.18 -10.17
CA PRO A 292 12.27 -2.36 -9.60
C PRO A 292 11.27 -1.34 -10.17
N PRO A 293 10.01 -1.75 -10.43
CA PRO A 293 9.00 -0.86 -10.98
C PRO A 293 8.71 0.28 -10.00
N SER A 294 8.57 1.51 -10.51
CA SER A 294 8.26 2.67 -9.67
C SER A 294 6.93 2.49 -8.94
N LEU A 295 6.92 2.74 -7.63
CA LEU A 295 5.69 2.70 -6.85
C LEU A 295 4.80 3.93 -7.15
N SER A 296 3.52 3.68 -7.37
CA SER A 296 2.48 4.71 -7.45
C SER A 296 1.22 4.24 -6.73
N ILE A 297 0.35 5.17 -6.34
CA ILE A 297 -0.88 4.89 -5.60
C ILE A 297 -2.02 5.72 -6.17
N SER A 298 -3.16 5.08 -6.44
CA SER A 298 -4.43 5.75 -6.70
C SER A 298 -5.40 5.45 -5.57
N ALA A 299 -6.32 6.38 -5.30
CA ALA A 299 -7.35 6.17 -4.30
C ALA A 299 -8.69 6.77 -4.75
N ILE A 300 -9.78 6.08 -4.44
CA ILE A 300 -11.15 6.46 -4.83
C ILE A 300 -11.99 6.55 -3.55
N GLY A 301 -12.53 7.74 -3.29
CA GLY A 301 -13.40 8.02 -2.15
C GLY A 301 -14.87 7.75 -2.45
N THR A 302 -15.64 7.42 -1.41
CA THR A 302 -17.09 7.54 -1.40
C THR A 302 -17.52 8.42 -0.24
N ASP A 303 -18.28 9.45 -0.58
CA ASP A 303 -18.80 10.46 0.34
C ASP A 303 -19.75 9.86 1.39
N VAL A 304 -19.90 10.58 2.50
CA VAL A 304 -20.80 10.28 3.61
C VAL A 304 -22.26 10.44 3.15
N THR A 305 -23.18 9.59 3.63
CA THR A 305 -24.59 9.61 3.16
C THR A 305 -25.49 10.61 3.89
N VAL A 306 -25.11 11.06 5.09
CA VAL A 306 -25.89 11.97 5.93
C VAL A 306 -25.01 13.06 6.54
N TYR A 307 -25.60 14.20 6.88
CA TYR A 307 -24.90 15.27 7.58
C TYR A 307 -24.33 14.76 8.91
N ASN A 308 -23.04 15.00 9.18
CA ASN A 308 -22.27 14.46 10.30
C ASN A 308 -22.20 12.91 10.35
N GLY A 309 -22.46 12.24 9.23
CA GLY A 309 -22.27 10.79 9.13
C GLY A 309 -20.79 10.38 9.16
N LYS A 310 -20.57 9.07 9.28
CA LYS A 310 -19.23 8.45 9.33
C LYS A 310 -19.16 7.20 8.46
N ASP A 311 -19.98 7.11 7.43
CA ASP A 311 -20.05 5.96 6.53
C ASP A 311 -19.25 6.16 5.23
N GLY A 312 -18.40 7.18 5.20
CA GLY A 312 -17.44 7.38 4.13
C GLY A 312 -16.43 6.22 4.05
N ARG A 313 -15.86 6.03 2.87
CA ARG A 313 -14.83 5.01 2.60
C ARG A 313 -13.85 5.47 1.54
N ILE A 314 -12.63 4.97 1.58
CA ILE A 314 -11.63 5.15 0.53
C ILE A 314 -11.06 3.78 0.18
N ASN A 315 -11.08 3.45 -1.10
CA ASN A 315 -10.37 2.30 -1.64
C ASN A 315 -9.05 2.78 -2.26
N ALA A 316 -7.93 2.21 -1.83
CA ALA A 316 -6.60 2.54 -2.35
C ALA A 316 -6.08 1.38 -3.19
N THR A 317 -5.28 1.68 -4.21
CA THR A 317 -4.73 0.66 -5.13
C THR A 317 -3.31 1.03 -5.50
N PRO A 318 -2.28 0.38 -4.93
CA PRO A 318 -0.90 0.58 -5.35
C PRO A 318 -0.67 -0.04 -6.73
N LYS A 319 0.26 0.53 -7.48
CA LYS A 319 0.75 0.00 -8.77
C LYS A 319 2.27 0.11 -8.82
N GLY A 320 2.92 -0.90 -9.38
CA GLY A 320 4.37 -1.02 -9.33
C GLY A 320 4.86 -1.31 -7.91
N GLY A 321 6.11 -0.96 -7.60
CA GLY A 321 6.75 -1.29 -6.34
C GLY A 321 6.96 -2.79 -6.12
N VAL A 322 7.53 -3.12 -4.96
CA VAL A 322 7.83 -4.50 -4.56
C VAL A 322 7.06 -4.86 -3.30
N ALA A 323 6.14 -5.83 -3.38
CA ALA A 323 5.35 -6.29 -2.25
C ALA A 323 6.22 -6.95 -1.15
N PRO A 324 5.77 -6.97 0.13
CA PRO A 324 4.52 -6.40 0.65
C PRO A 324 4.55 -4.87 0.78
N PHE A 325 3.36 -4.26 0.83
CA PHE A 325 3.18 -2.83 1.04
C PHE A 325 2.76 -2.52 2.47
N THR A 326 3.17 -1.36 2.96
CA THR A 326 2.74 -0.78 4.23
C THR A 326 2.01 0.53 3.97
N TYR A 327 0.92 0.79 4.68
CA TYR A 327 0.05 1.94 4.47
C TYR A 327 0.02 2.79 5.74
N SER A 328 0.03 4.11 5.55
CA SER A 328 -0.14 5.09 6.63
C SER A 328 -1.08 6.18 6.15
N TRP A 329 -2.23 6.29 6.79
CA TRP A 329 -3.22 7.33 6.53
C TRP A 329 -3.04 8.53 7.46
N SER A 330 -3.44 9.72 7.00
CA SER A 330 -3.40 10.97 7.80
C SER A 330 -4.23 10.91 9.09
N ASN A 331 -5.19 9.98 9.17
CA ASN A 331 -6.00 9.71 10.36
C ASN A 331 -5.43 8.61 11.27
N GLY A 332 -4.23 8.11 10.98
CA GLY A 332 -3.53 7.07 11.75
C GLY A 332 -3.91 5.62 11.43
N MET A 333 -4.81 5.39 10.47
CA MET A 333 -5.11 4.03 9.99
C MET A 333 -3.97 3.46 9.14
N THR A 334 -3.83 2.13 9.10
CA THR A 334 -2.73 1.44 8.42
C THR A 334 -3.17 0.33 7.47
N THR A 335 -4.47 0.21 7.22
CA THR A 335 -5.02 -0.74 6.23
C THR A 335 -4.96 -0.12 4.83
N GLU A 336 -4.93 -0.97 3.80
CA GLU A 336 -4.99 -0.51 2.40
C GLU A 336 -6.25 0.32 2.14
N ASP A 337 -7.41 -0.25 2.45
CA ASP A 337 -8.70 0.43 2.37
C ASP A 337 -9.11 0.93 3.76
N ILE A 338 -9.74 2.10 3.80
CA ILE A 338 -10.30 2.67 5.03
C ILE A 338 -11.80 2.95 4.86
N ASN A 339 -12.56 2.74 5.94
CA ASN A 339 -14.00 2.96 5.98
C ASN A 339 -14.38 3.47 7.38
N GLY A 340 -15.65 3.84 7.55
CA GLY A 340 -16.11 4.35 8.85
C GLY A 340 -15.62 5.77 9.13
N ILE A 341 -15.33 6.55 8.08
CA ILE A 341 -14.70 7.87 8.18
C ILE A 341 -15.71 9.01 7.91
N PRO A 342 -15.62 10.13 8.65
CA PRO A 342 -16.41 11.33 8.37
C PRO A 342 -15.88 12.09 7.15
N LYS A 343 -16.57 13.17 6.76
CA LYS A 343 -16.03 14.14 5.80
C LYS A 343 -14.64 14.63 6.20
N GLY A 344 -13.79 14.88 5.22
CA GLY A 344 -12.42 15.31 5.45
C GLY A 344 -11.51 15.00 4.27
N GLU A 345 -10.29 15.51 4.32
CA GLU A 345 -9.24 15.16 3.38
C GLU A 345 -8.33 14.09 4.02
N TYR A 346 -8.14 12.99 3.29
CA TYR A 346 -7.35 11.85 3.73
C TYR A 346 -6.18 11.65 2.78
N THR A 347 -4.97 11.63 3.33
CA THR A 347 -3.75 11.33 2.58
C THR A 347 -3.29 9.94 2.97
N VAL A 348 -3.05 9.08 1.98
CA VAL A 348 -2.36 7.80 2.17
C VAL A 348 -0.92 7.92 1.72
N THR A 349 -0.01 7.40 2.53
CA THR A 349 1.38 7.14 2.18
C THR A 349 1.57 5.63 2.15
N VAL A 350 2.04 5.10 1.02
CA VAL A 350 2.35 3.69 0.80
C VAL A 350 3.85 3.54 0.69
N THR A 351 4.42 2.61 1.45
CA THR A 351 5.83 2.22 1.35
C THR A 351 5.93 0.76 0.97
N ASP A 352 6.72 0.43 -0.05
CA ASP A 352 6.95 -0.95 -0.48
C ASP A 352 8.09 -1.63 0.30
N LYS A 353 8.34 -2.93 0.03
CA LYS A 353 9.35 -3.74 0.71
C LYS A 353 10.77 -3.19 0.55
N ILE A 354 11.05 -2.51 -0.56
CA ILE A 354 12.37 -1.97 -0.89
C ILE A 354 12.50 -0.48 -0.53
N GLY A 355 11.50 0.08 0.15
CA GLY A 355 11.52 1.44 0.66
C GLY A 355 11.11 2.53 -0.33
N GLN A 356 10.55 2.18 -1.49
CA GLN A 356 9.90 3.18 -2.35
C GLN A 356 8.65 3.72 -1.66
N ILE A 357 8.42 5.03 -1.76
CA ILE A 357 7.31 5.71 -1.11
C ILE A 357 6.46 6.42 -2.18
N ALA A 358 5.14 6.25 -2.11
CA ALA A 358 4.17 6.98 -2.91
C ALA A 358 3.03 7.50 -2.03
N SER A 359 2.44 8.64 -2.38
CA SER A 359 1.32 9.21 -1.62
C SER A 359 0.27 9.84 -2.52
N THR A 360 -0.99 9.80 -2.08
CA THR A 360 -2.10 10.50 -2.74
C THR A 360 -3.13 10.98 -1.71
N SER A 361 -3.93 11.98 -2.07
CA SER A 361 -4.99 12.54 -1.22
C SER A 361 -6.37 12.38 -1.86
N VAL A 362 -7.37 12.14 -1.03
CA VAL A 362 -8.78 12.03 -1.42
C VAL A 362 -9.64 12.85 -0.46
N VAL A 363 -10.60 13.59 -1.01
CA VAL A 363 -11.60 14.34 -0.23
C VAL A 363 -12.88 13.53 -0.12
N ILE A 364 -13.39 13.43 1.09
CA ILE A 364 -14.71 12.87 1.42
C ILE A 364 -15.63 14.02 1.80
N ASN A 365 -16.74 14.15 1.10
CA ASN A 365 -17.78 15.15 1.36
C ASN A 365 -18.93 14.55 2.18
N GLU A 366 -19.85 15.41 2.59
CA GLU A 366 -21.13 15.05 3.21
C GLU A 366 -22.25 15.92 2.60
N PRO A 367 -23.52 15.51 2.69
CA PRO A 367 -24.64 16.35 2.26
C PRO A 367 -24.86 17.55 3.19
N GLU A 368 -25.47 18.61 2.65
CA GLU A 368 -25.83 19.79 3.45
C GLU A 368 -26.90 19.49 4.52
N LEU A 369 -26.84 20.22 5.63
CA LEU A 369 -27.84 20.13 6.70
C LEU A 369 -29.21 20.65 6.23
N VAL A 370 -30.22 19.79 6.27
CA VAL A 370 -31.62 20.18 6.00
C VAL A 370 -32.27 20.69 7.30
N VAL A 371 -32.55 21.99 7.37
CA VAL A 371 -33.29 22.60 8.50
C VAL A 371 -34.74 22.88 8.07
N ALA A 372 -35.72 22.32 8.77
CA ALA A 372 -37.13 22.62 8.53
C ALA A 372 -37.42 24.09 8.87
N LYS A 373 -37.87 24.88 7.88
CA LYS A 373 -38.42 26.22 8.14
C LYS A 373 -39.78 26.08 8.79
N SER A 374 -39.98 26.65 9.97
CA SER A 374 -41.32 26.74 10.57
C SER A 374 -42.14 27.79 9.81
N GLU A 375 -43.27 27.40 9.22
CA GLU A 375 -44.19 28.36 8.57
C GLU A 375 -44.98 29.17 9.61
N SER A 376 -45.30 30.42 9.31
CA SER A 376 -46.24 31.26 10.06
C SER A 376 -47.68 30.95 9.64
N ARG A 377 -48.60 30.72 10.60
CA ARG A 377 -50.03 30.48 10.33
C ARG A 377 -50.87 31.66 10.77
N ASP A 378 -51.42 32.47 9.88
CA ASP A 378 -52.27 33.58 10.32
C ASP A 378 -53.64 33.09 10.82
N PHE A 379 -54.08 33.60 11.97
CA PHE A 379 -55.40 33.34 12.56
C PHE A 379 -56.34 34.53 12.30
N SER A 380 -57.62 34.23 12.07
CA SER A 380 -58.66 35.23 11.90
C SER A 380 -59.97 34.78 12.56
N MET A 381 -60.68 35.70 13.19
CA MET A 381 -62.06 35.45 13.64
C MET A 381 -62.93 36.68 13.43
N THR A 382 -64.23 36.44 13.20
CA THR A 382 -65.26 37.48 13.19
C THR A 382 -66.36 37.12 14.18
N HIS A 383 -66.77 38.09 15.01
CA HIS A 383 -67.91 37.96 15.92
C HIS A 383 -68.91 39.08 15.68
N TYR A 384 -70.19 38.72 15.60
CA TYR A 384 -71.30 39.65 15.39
C TYR A 384 -71.98 39.96 16.73
N PHE A 385 -72.23 41.24 16.97
CA PHE A 385 -72.80 41.78 18.21
C PHE A 385 -74.28 42.10 18.02
N GLY A 386 -75.06 41.90 19.08
CA GLY A 386 -76.40 42.48 19.17
C GLY A 386 -76.36 44.00 19.32
N TYR A 387 -77.53 44.62 19.23
CA TYR A 387 -77.69 46.07 19.39
C TYR A 387 -77.06 46.60 20.69
N ASN A 388 -76.28 47.70 20.59
CA ASN A 388 -75.51 48.33 21.68
C ASN A 388 -74.45 47.43 22.37
N ALA A 389 -74.27 46.17 21.97
CA ALA A 389 -73.34 45.28 22.65
C ALA A 389 -71.88 45.61 22.35
N ILE A 390 -71.05 45.64 23.40
CA ILE A 390 -69.62 46.00 23.33
C ILE A 390 -68.69 44.96 23.97
N SER A 391 -69.24 43.91 24.55
CA SER A 391 -68.49 42.83 25.21
C SER A 391 -68.55 41.56 24.39
N LEU A 392 -67.39 40.96 24.14
CA LEU A 392 -67.27 39.59 23.65
C LEU A 392 -67.10 38.67 24.86
N ASP A 393 -67.95 37.66 24.98
CA ASP A 393 -67.85 36.67 26.06
C ASP A 393 -66.49 35.94 26.00
N ALA A 394 -65.86 35.72 27.16
CA ALA A 394 -64.66 34.89 27.26
C ALA A 394 -64.97 33.42 26.92
N SER A 395 -66.18 32.92 27.15
CA SER A 395 -66.58 31.56 26.81
C SER A 395 -66.74 31.32 25.30
N ASN A 396 -66.68 32.37 24.47
CA ASN A 396 -66.90 32.25 23.03
C ASN A 396 -65.84 31.33 22.38
N GLN A 397 -66.29 30.22 21.79
CA GLN A 397 -65.40 29.20 21.22
C GLN A 397 -64.46 29.73 20.13
N LYS A 398 -64.93 30.65 19.27
CA LYS A 398 -64.10 31.26 18.22
C LYS A 398 -63.02 32.15 18.81
N TYR A 399 -63.34 32.85 19.90
CA TYR A 399 -62.38 33.67 20.64
C TYR A 399 -61.32 32.84 21.34
N GLN A 400 -61.72 31.74 22.01
CA GLN A 400 -60.80 30.81 22.65
C GLN A 400 -59.85 30.14 21.66
N ALA A 401 -60.37 29.71 20.49
CA ALA A 401 -59.54 29.15 19.43
C ALA A 401 -58.54 30.18 18.87
N PHE A 402 -58.97 31.43 18.67
CA PHE A 402 -58.09 32.51 18.21
C PHE A 402 -56.96 32.79 19.20
N ILE A 403 -57.28 32.92 20.49
CA ILE A 403 -56.27 33.14 21.55
C ILE A 403 -55.29 31.96 21.63
N SER A 404 -55.80 30.72 21.63
CA SER A 404 -54.96 29.52 21.72
C SER A 404 -53.95 29.47 20.57
N GLY A 405 -54.37 29.81 19.36
CA GLY A 405 -53.48 29.90 18.20
C GLY A 405 -52.40 30.98 18.33
N VAL A 406 -52.76 32.16 18.86
CA VAL A 406 -51.79 33.24 19.12
C VAL A 406 -50.79 32.82 20.21
N GLU A 407 -51.24 32.19 21.29
CA GLU A 407 -50.37 31.70 22.36
C GLU A 407 -49.35 30.68 21.85
N GLU A 408 -49.79 29.72 21.03
CA GLU A 408 -48.92 28.71 20.43
C GLU A 408 -47.80 29.38 19.62
N GLN A 409 -48.13 30.39 18.82
CA GLN A 409 -47.12 31.13 18.05
C GLN A 409 -46.13 31.89 18.92
N ILE A 410 -46.60 32.54 19.96
CA ILE A 410 -45.72 33.24 20.89
C ILE A 410 -44.78 32.25 21.60
N LYS A 411 -45.30 31.07 21.97
CA LYS A 411 -44.51 29.97 22.58
C LYS A 411 -43.46 29.39 21.63
N THR A 412 -43.69 29.42 20.30
CA THR A 412 -42.64 29.10 19.31
C THR A 412 -41.55 30.19 19.17
N GLY A 413 -41.64 31.26 19.95
CA GLY A 413 -40.63 32.33 20.00
C GLY A 413 -41.00 33.58 19.21
N ARG A 414 -42.12 33.59 18.49
CA ARG A 414 -42.53 34.69 17.59
C ARG A 414 -43.16 35.87 18.33
N THR A 415 -43.04 37.05 17.74
CA THR A 415 -43.82 38.24 18.10
C THR A 415 -45.05 38.31 17.20
N VAL A 416 -46.25 38.40 17.77
CA VAL A 416 -47.53 38.38 17.03
C VAL A 416 -48.21 39.73 17.11
N THR A 417 -48.68 40.26 15.97
CA THR A 417 -49.52 41.46 15.93
C THR A 417 -50.98 41.09 15.70
N VAL A 418 -51.84 41.35 16.69
CA VAL A 418 -53.30 41.23 16.54
C VAL A 418 -53.88 42.56 16.06
N LYS A 419 -54.53 42.56 14.90
CA LYS A 419 -55.27 43.69 14.35
C LYS A 419 -56.75 43.57 14.66
N ILE A 420 -57.35 44.66 15.11
CA ILE A 420 -58.75 44.76 15.48
C ILE A 420 -59.48 45.68 14.50
N LYS A 421 -60.47 45.13 13.78
CA LYS A 421 -61.44 45.90 12.98
C LYS A 421 -62.82 45.80 13.63
N SER A 422 -63.39 46.93 14.00
CA SER A 422 -64.72 47.01 14.65
C SER A 422 -65.70 47.81 13.80
N SER A 423 -66.93 47.34 13.67
CA SER A 423 -67.98 48.00 12.88
C SER A 423 -69.22 48.26 13.71
N ALA A 424 -69.91 49.37 13.46
CA ALA A 424 -71.25 49.62 13.96
C ALA A 424 -72.22 49.85 12.80
N SER A 425 -73.48 49.50 13.01
CA SER A 425 -74.57 49.78 12.07
C SER A 425 -74.90 51.28 12.05
N ARG A 426 -75.57 51.78 11.01
CA ARG A 426 -76.09 53.15 10.95
C ARG A 426 -77.30 53.41 11.86
N VAL A 427 -77.84 52.38 12.50
CA VAL A 427 -79.01 52.49 13.40
C VAL A 427 -78.65 53.32 14.64
N PRO A 428 -79.39 54.37 15.01
CA PRO A 428 -79.05 55.23 16.15
C PRO A 428 -78.86 54.43 17.43
N THR A 429 -77.86 54.79 18.24
CA THR A 429 -77.67 54.21 19.58
C THR A 429 -78.42 55.03 20.61
N ASN A 430 -79.08 54.38 21.55
CA ASN A 430 -79.69 55.08 22.70
C ASN A 430 -78.70 55.29 23.86
N GLU A 431 -77.59 54.54 23.90
CA GLU A 431 -76.62 54.54 25.01
C GLU A 431 -75.32 55.28 24.70
N PHE A 432 -74.98 55.39 23.41
CA PHE A 432 -73.74 56.03 22.97
C PHE A 432 -74.06 57.36 22.29
N ALA A 433 -73.17 58.33 22.39
CA ALA A 433 -73.35 59.62 21.70
C ALA A 433 -73.33 59.47 20.17
N SER A 434 -72.76 58.37 19.64
CA SER A 434 -72.77 58.01 18.22
C SER A 434 -72.45 56.52 18.01
N ASN A 435 -72.82 55.97 16.85
CA ASN A 435 -72.42 54.62 16.42
C ASN A 435 -70.90 54.47 16.24
N GLU A 436 -70.22 55.55 15.87
CA GLU A 436 -68.76 55.54 15.78
C GLU A 436 -68.15 55.37 17.18
N LYS A 437 -68.73 56.02 18.19
CA LYS A 437 -68.35 55.85 19.59
C LYS A 437 -68.61 54.42 20.06
N LEU A 438 -69.70 53.78 19.62
CA LEU A 438 -69.96 52.35 19.88
C LEU A 438 -68.86 51.45 19.29
N ALA A 439 -68.54 51.60 17.99
CA ALA A 439 -67.50 50.80 17.32
C ALA A 439 -66.12 50.96 17.97
N LYS A 440 -65.72 52.21 18.29
CA LYS A 440 -64.47 52.53 18.99
C LYS A 440 -64.42 51.94 20.39
N THR A 441 -65.50 52.11 21.16
CA THR A 441 -65.59 51.59 22.55
C THR A 441 -65.46 50.07 22.57
N ARG A 442 -66.09 49.37 21.61
CA ARG A 442 -65.97 47.92 21.46
C ARG A 442 -64.55 47.48 21.13
N ALA A 443 -63.91 48.15 20.16
CA ALA A 443 -62.53 47.86 19.78
C ALA A 443 -61.57 48.03 20.97
N GLU A 444 -61.70 49.12 21.72
CA GLU A 444 -60.90 49.39 22.92
C GLU A 444 -61.13 48.39 24.04
N LYS A 445 -62.39 47.98 24.29
CA LYS A 445 -62.68 46.94 25.27
C LYS A 445 -62.03 45.61 24.91
N ILE A 446 -62.07 45.22 23.64
CA ILE A 446 -61.49 43.95 23.19
C ILE A 446 -59.98 44.00 23.15
N LYS A 447 -59.39 45.15 22.79
CA LYS A 447 -57.96 45.40 22.92
C LYS A 447 -57.49 45.18 24.36
N LYS A 448 -58.11 45.86 25.32
CA LYS A 448 -57.77 45.72 26.75
C LYS A 448 -57.94 44.29 27.24
N LYS A 449 -58.98 43.59 26.76
CA LYS A 449 -59.22 42.19 27.12
C LYS A 449 -58.10 41.26 26.61
N LEU A 450 -57.67 41.42 25.36
CA LEU A 450 -56.54 40.67 24.81
C LEU A 450 -55.25 40.99 25.58
N GLU A 451 -54.93 42.27 25.77
CA GLU A 451 -53.72 42.68 26.49
C GLU A 451 -53.71 42.15 27.93
N ALA A 452 -54.85 42.17 28.62
CA ALA A 452 -54.96 41.59 29.97
C ALA A 452 -54.75 40.07 29.96
N HIS A 453 -55.41 39.33 29.06
CA HIS A 453 -55.26 37.88 28.94
C HIS A 453 -53.79 37.48 28.74
N PHE A 454 -53.11 38.08 27.76
CA PHE A 454 -51.72 37.72 27.47
C PHE A 454 -50.74 38.23 28.53
N LYS A 455 -51.07 39.29 29.27
CA LYS A 455 -50.30 39.72 30.44
C LYS A 455 -50.40 38.72 31.59
N GLU A 456 -51.59 38.17 31.86
CA GLU A 456 -51.77 37.12 32.88
C GLU A 456 -50.98 35.85 32.55
N GLN A 457 -50.78 35.56 31.27
CA GLN A 457 -49.94 34.44 30.80
C GLN A 457 -48.44 34.76 30.71
N GLY A 458 -48.01 36.00 31.03
CA GLY A 458 -46.61 36.43 30.92
C GLY A 458 -46.09 36.57 29.47
N LEU A 459 -47.00 36.77 28.51
CA LEU A 459 -46.71 36.80 27.07
C LEU A 459 -46.77 38.20 26.47
N GLN A 460 -46.94 39.25 27.28
CA GLN A 460 -47.20 40.62 26.82
C GLN A 460 -46.08 41.21 25.95
N ASP A 461 -44.81 40.85 26.17
CA ASP A 461 -43.66 41.43 25.47
C ASP A 461 -43.58 40.99 23.99
N LYS A 462 -44.30 39.92 23.65
CA LYS A 462 -44.37 39.34 22.30
C LYS A 462 -45.73 39.54 21.63
N LEU A 463 -46.64 40.29 22.26
CA LEU A 463 -47.95 40.62 21.69
C LEU A 463 -48.03 42.10 21.37
N LYS A 464 -48.44 42.43 20.15
CA LYS A 464 -48.81 43.80 19.76
C LYS A 464 -50.28 43.84 19.36
N VAL A 465 -51.13 44.57 20.10
CA VAL A 465 -52.55 44.71 19.75
C VAL A 465 -52.82 46.10 19.15
N VAL A 466 -53.33 46.13 17.93
CA VAL A 466 -53.57 47.37 17.18
C VAL A 466 -55.02 47.44 16.74
N ILE A 467 -55.70 48.54 17.05
CA ILE A 467 -56.99 48.85 16.43
C ILE A 467 -56.70 49.39 15.04
N SER A 468 -56.94 48.57 14.02
CA SER A 468 -56.67 48.93 12.64
C SER A 468 -57.79 49.77 12.05
N GLU A 469 -59.04 49.54 12.47
CA GLU A 469 -60.19 50.22 11.91
C GLU A 469 -61.38 50.24 12.88
N SER A 470 -62.11 51.35 12.93
CA SER A 470 -63.41 51.47 13.60
C SER A 470 -64.31 52.34 12.75
N PHE A 471 -65.42 51.80 12.26
CA PHE A 471 -66.25 52.50 11.26
C PHE A 471 -67.74 52.21 11.43
N VAL A 472 -68.56 53.06 10.81
CA VAL A 472 -70.01 52.91 10.75
C VAL A 472 -70.41 52.53 9.33
N GLY A 473 -71.22 51.49 9.16
CA GLY A 473 -71.61 50.97 7.84
C GLY A 473 -72.97 50.28 7.83
N GLY A 474 -73.34 49.75 6.65
CA GLY A 474 -74.57 49.00 6.46
C GLY A 474 -75.78 49.82 6.00
N PRO A 475 -76.87 49.14 5.61
CA PRO A 475 -78.05 49.80 5.09
C PRO A 475 -78.75 50.64 6.18
N PRO A 476 -79.34 51.79 5.81
CA PRO A 476 -80.24 52.53 6.68
C PRO A 476 -81.50 51.69 7.00
N TYR A 477 -82.05 51.95 8.18
CA TYR A 477 -83.03 51.15 8.93
C TYR A 477 -84.42 50.95 8.31
N GLU A 478 -85.07 49.82 8.63
CA GLU A 478 -86.54 49.61 8.58
C GLU A 478 -87.09 49.38 10.00
N ASN A 479 -88.25 49.97 10.28
CA ASN A 479 -88.70 50.35 11.62
C ASN A 479 -89.26 49.23 12.53
N ASP A 480 -88.47 48.18 12.80
CA ASP A 480 -88.83 47.14 13.77
C ASP A 480 -88.01 47.27 15.07
N ARG A 481 -88.64 47.82 16.12
CA ARG A 481 -88.04 48.04 17.45
C ARG A 481 -87.88 46.76 18.27
N ASN A 482 -88.45 45.63 17.85
CA ASN A 482 -88.55 44.42 18.68
C ASN A 482 -87.59 43.30 18.26
N ASN A 483 -86.87 43.42 17.13
CA ASN A 483 -85.93 42.40 16.67
C ASN A 483 -84.45 42.82 16.84
N LYS A 484 -83.90 42.56 18.03
CA LYS A 484 -82.50 42.91 18.38
C LYS A 484 -81.43 42.13 17.60
N GLU A 485 -81.79 41.02 16.95
CA GLU A 485 -80.87 40.18 16.17
C GLU A 485 -80.72 40.66 14.71
N LYS A 486 -81.64 41.50 14.20
CA LYS A 486 -81.63 42.01 12.82
C LYS A 486 -80.39 42.86 12.46
N TYR A 487 -79.68 43.41 13.45
CA TYR A 487 -78.55 44.32 13.24
C TYR A 487 -77.19 43.63 13.07
N GLN A 488 -77.18 42.30 13.16
CA GLN A 488 -75.96 41.50 13.19
C GLN A 488 -75.01 41.72 12.00
N PRO A 489 -75.40 41.88 10.71
CA PRO A 489 -74.38 41.87 9.65
C PRO A 489 -73.40 43.06 9.66
N PHE A 490 -73.72 44.17 10.35
CA PHE A 490 -72.88 45.38 10.39
C PHE A 490 -72.43 45.79 11.80
N GLN A 491 -72.72 44.96 12.80
CA GLN A 491 -72.16 45.12 14.14
C GLN A 491 -71.24 43.94 14.40
N TYR A 492 -69.96 44.09 14.09
CA TYR A 492 -69.00 43.00 14.28
C TYR A 492 -67.64 43.49 14.77
N ILE A 493 -66.82 42.52 15.15
CA ILE A 493 -65.38 42.68 15.27
C ILE A 493 -64.69 41.59 14.48
N THR A 494 -63.62 41.94 13.79
CA THR A 494 -62.70 41.00 13.17
C THR A 494 -61.34 41.15 13.83
N LEU A 495 -60.77 40.03 14.27
CA LEU A 495 -59.42 39.92 14.80
C LEU A 495 -58.58 39.16 13.79
N THR A 496 -57.40 39.68 13.42
CA THR A 496 -56.45 38.98 12.54
C THR A 496 -55.04 39.05 13.11
N THR A 497 -54.23 38.00 12.90
CA THR A 497 -52.80 38.00 13.27
C THR A 497 -51.91 38.36 12.08
N LYS A 498 -50.70 38.81 12.37
CA LYS A 498 -49.57 38.90 11.46
C LYS A 498 -48.27 38.70 12.22
#